data_AF-X0T0C8-F1
#
_entry.id   AF-X0T0C8-F1
#
_cell.length_a   1.000
_cell.length_b   1.000
_cell.length_c   1.000
_cell.angle_alpha   90.00
_cell.angle_beta   90.00
_cell.angle_gamma   90.00
#
_symmetry.space_group_name_H-M   'P 1'
#
loop_
_entity.id
_entity.type
_entity.pdbx_description
1 polymer ?
#
loop_
_entity_poly.entity_id
_entity_poly.type
_entity_poly.pdbx_seq_one_letter_code
_entity_poly.pdbx_strand_id
1 'polypeptide(L)' 'MGWPDIVKLIVSIVACEAAGDVGTIFTTPAIGTWYASLRKPSFTPPNSVFGPIWITLYLLMGIAVFIVWRHGLARKE' A
#
# COMPACT_ATOMS: atom_id res chain seq x y z
N MET A 1 12.79 -13.64 16.14
CA MET A 1 11.61 -13.80 15.28
C MET A 1 11.64 -15.21 14.73
N GLY A 2 10.59 -16.02 14.96
CA GLY A 2 10.59 -17.41 14.50
C GLY A 2 10.32 -17.49 13.00
N TRP A 3 10.62 -18.64 12.38
CA TRP A 3 10.20 -18.94 11.01
C TRP A 3 8.71 -18.64 10.75
N PRO A 4 7.76 -18.97 11.66
CA PRO A 4 6.35 -18.65 11.46
C PRO A 4 6.06 -17.14 11.39
N ASP A 5 6.81 -16.32 12.13
CA ASP A 5 6.61 -14.87 12.13
C ASP A 5 7.09 -14.24 10.82
N ILE A 6 8.20 -14.73 10.25
CA ILE A 6 8.70 -14.27 8.95
C ILE A 6 7.65 -14.56 7.87
N VAL A 7 7.07 -15.77 7.88
CA VAL A 7 5.99 -16.12 6.95
C VAL A 7 4.79 -15.21 7.12
N LYS A 8 4.32 -14.96 8.35
CA LYS A 8 3.20 -14.01 8.61
C LYS A 8 3.50 -12.60 8.11
N LEU A 9 4.73 -12.12 8.30
CA LEU A 9 5.14 -10.80 7.82
C LEU A 9 5.08 -10.72 6.30
N ILE A 10 5.69 -11.70 5.60
CA ILE A 10 5.69 -11.75 4.13
C ILE A 10 4.27 -11.83 3.60
N VAL A 11 3.44 -12.72 4.13
CA VAL A 11 2.04 -12.86 3.71
C VAL A 11 1.27 -11.54 3.90
N SER A 12 1.47 -10.86 5.03
CA SER A 12 0.79 -9.59 5.32
C SER A 12 1.19 -8.49 4.33
N ILE A 13 2.49 -8.35 4.05
CA ILE A 13 3.00 -7.36 3.08
C ILE A 13 2.50 -7.68 1.67
N VAL A 14 2.66 -8.92 1.22
CA VAL A 14 2.24 -9.33 -0.13
C VAL A 14 0.74 -9.14 -0.32
N ALA A 15 -0.08 -9.45 0.68
CA ALA A 15 -1.53 -9.24 0.61
C ALA A 15 -1.88 -7.75 0.47
N CYS A 16 -1.23 -6.87 1.21
CA CYS A 16 -1.47 -5.43 1.14
C CYS A 16 -0.98 -4.82 -0.19
N GLU A 17 0.21 -5.18 -0.66
CA GLU A 17 0.73 -4.72 -1.95
C GLU A 17 -0.15 -5.21 -3.11
N ALA A 18 -0.59 -6.47 -3.08
CA ALA A 18 -1.49 -7.00 -4.10
C ALA A 18 -2.82 -6.23 -4.17
N ALA A 19 -3.35 -5.78 -3.03
CA ALA A 19 -4.53 -4.92 -3.02
C ALA A 19 -4.26 -3.56 -3.70
N GLY A 20 -3.06 -2.99 -3.52
CA GLY A 20 -2.61 -1.79 -4.21
C GLY A 20 -2.43 -1.99 -5.72
N ASP A 21 -1.83 -3.10 -6.13
CA ASP A 21 -1.62 -3.44 -7.53
C ASP A 21 -2.95 -3.59 -8.28
N VAL A 22 -3.96 -4.22 -7.64
CA VAL A 22 -5.31 -4.32 -8.21
C VAL A 22 -5.88 -2.93 -8.50
N GLY A 23 -5.74 -1.97 -7.58
CA GLY A 23 -6.16 -0.59 -7.82
C GLY A 23 -5.38 0.09 -8.95
N THR A 24 -4.09 -0.22 -9.09
CA THR A 24 -3.20 0.34 -10.12
C THR A 24 -3.63 -0.06 -11.53
N ILE A 25 -4.13 -1.29 -11.72
CA ILE A 25 -4.65 -1.79 -13.01
C ILE A 25 -5.77 -0.87 -13.54
N PHE A 26 -6.65 -0.41 -12.65
CA PHE A 26 -7.79 0.43 -13.04
C PHE A 26 -7.44 1.93 -13.13
N THR A 27 -6.45 2.39 -12.37
CA THR A 27 -6.13 3.83 -12.25
C THR A 27 -5.02 4.30 -13.18
N THR A 28 -4.06 3.45 -13.56
CA THR A 28 -2.94 3.85 -14.43
C THR A 28 -3.37 4.38 -15.80
N PRO A 29 -4.35 3.77 -16.51
CA PRO A 29 -4.82 4.29 -17.80
C PRO A 29 -5.46 5.69 -17.70
N ALA A 30 -6.00 6.04 -16.53
CA ALA A 30 -6.58 7.36 -16.28
C ALA A 30 -5.52 8.48 -16.21
N ILE A 31 -4.28 8.16 -15.82
CA ILE A 31 -3.20 9.14 -15.58
C ILE A 31 -2.84 9.88 -16.88
N GLY A 32 -2.67 9.15 -17.98
CA GLY A 32 -2.30 9.70 -19.29
C GLY A 32 -3.49 10.23 -20.11
N THR A 33 -4.72 10.04 -19.63
CA THR A 33 -5.94 10.45 -20.33
C THR A 33 -6.54 11.70 -19.69
N TRP A 34 -7.63 11.58 -18.94
CA TRP A 34 -8.33 12.74 -18.39
C TRP A 34 -7.56 13.41 -17.26
N TYR A 35 -6.76 12.68 -16.47
CA TYR A 35 -6.01 13.27 -15.37
C TYR A 35 -4.88 14.20 -15.84
N ALA A 36 -4.35 13.95 -17.04
CA ALA A 36 -3.35 14.81 -17.66
C ALA A 36 -3.93 16.16 -18.10
N SER A 37 -5.20 16.20 -18.52
CA SER A 37 -5.86 17.42 -19.02
C SER A 37 -6.36 18.35 -17.92
N LEU A 38 -6.34 17.91 -16.66
CA LEU A 38 -6.73 18.74 -15.52
C LEU A 38 -5.79 19.92 -15.29
N ARG A 39 -6.38 21.08 -15.00
CA ARG A 39 -5.66 22.21 -14.40
C ARG A 39 -5.35 21.90 -12.94
N LYS A 40 -4.17 21.36 -12.69
CA LYS A 40 -3.67 21.03 -11.35
C LYS A 40 -3.13 22.29 -10.65
N PRO A 41 -3.39 22.48 -9.34
CA PRO A 41 -2.78 23.57 -8.60
C PRO A 41 -1.25 23.41 -8.52
N SER A 42 -0.54 24.50 -8.25
CA SER A 42 0.94 24.53 -8.26
C SER A 42 1.59 23.66 -7.19
N PHE A 43 0.85 23.24 -6.17
CA PHE A 43 1.33 22.37 -5.09
C PHE A 43 1.04 20.87 -5.33
N THR A 44 0.48 20.49 -6.47
CA THR A 44 0.30 19.07 -6.80
C THR A 44 1.66 18.39 -7.03
N PRO A 45 1.99 17.31 -6.31
CA PRO A 45 3.23 16.57 -6.53
C PRO A 45 3.33 15.98 -7.94
N PRO A 46 4.54 15.75 -8.47
CA PRO A 46 4.73 15.04 -9.73
C PRO A 46 4.14 13.61 -9.69
N ASN A 47 3.60 13.14 -10.83
CA ASN A 47 2.97 11.81 -10.94
C ASN A 47 3.90 10.66 -10.51
N SER A 48 5.21 10.79 -10.76
CA SER A 48 6.21 9.77 -10.40
C SER A 48 6.35 9.54 -8.89
N VAL A 49 5.98 10.51 -8.06
CA VAL A 49 6.10 10.40 -6.59
C VAL A 49 4.97 9.55 -6.00
N PHE A 50 3.82 9.45 -6.67
CA PHE A 50 2.68 8.68 -6.17
C PHE A 50 2.98 7.18 -6.08
N GLY A 51 3.77 6.62 -7.00
CA GLY A 51 4.15 5.20 -6.96
C GLY A 51 4.87 4.83 -5.65
N PRO A 52 6.03 5.47 -5.34
CA PRO A 52 6.74 5.25 -4.08
C PRO A 52 5.89 5.52 -2.83
N ILE A 53 5.01 6.54 -2.86
CA ILE A 53 4.09 6.82 -1.75
C ILE A 53 3.16 5.63 -1.51
N TRP A 54 2.52 5.11 -2.56
CA TRP A 54 1.59 3.99 -2.42
C TRP A 54 2.28 2.71 -1.94
N ILE A 55 3.45 2.37 -2.48
CA ILE A 55 4.26 1.23 -2.00
C ILE A 55 4.60 1.41 -0.52
N THR A 56 5.03 2.61 -0.11
CA THR A 56 5.34 2.88 1.29
C THR A 56 4.11 2.70 2.18
N LEU A 57 2.95 3.18 1.75
CA LEU A 57 1.70 3.04 2.50
C LEU A 57 1.28 1.57 2.63
N TYR A 58 1.30 0.79 1.54
CA TYR A 58 0.91 -0.62 1.58
C TYR A 58 1.89 -1.48 2.38
N LEU A 59 3.20 -1.19 2.32
CA LEU A 59 4.20 -1.78 3.19
C LEU A 59 3.88 -1.54 4.67
N LEU A 60 3.59 -0.29 5.05
CA LEU A 60 3.25 0.07 6.43
C LEU A 60 1.94 -0.61 6.88
N MET A 61 0.95 -0.70 6.00
CA MET A 61 -0.29 -1.46 6.28
C MET A 61 0.00 -2.95 6.50
N GLY A 62 0.84 -3.56 5.66
CA GLY A 62 1.27 -4.96 5.82
C GLY A 62 2.00 -5.21 7.13
N ILE A 63 2.87 -4.27 7.55
CA ILE A 63 3.51 -4.31 8.86
C ILE A 63 2.47 -4.20 9.98
N ALA A 64 1.48 -3.31 9.86
CA ALA A 64 0.41 -3.19 10.85
C ALA A 64 -0.41 -4.49 10.97
N VAL A 65 -0.80 -5.10 9.85
CA VAL A 65 -1.49 -6.41 9.82
C VAL A 65 -0.64 -7.48 10.49
N PHE A 66 0.66 -7.54 10.20
CA PHE A 66 1.58 -8.48 10.83
C PHE A 66 1.65 -8.28 12.35
N ILE A 67 1.74 -7.04 12.83
CA ILE A 67 1.77 -6.72 14.27
C ILE A 67 0.50 -7.25 14.97
N VAL A 68 -0.67 -7.04 14.37
CA VAL A 68 -1.95 -7.53 14.89
C VAL A 68 -1.99 -9.06 14.86
N TRP A 69 -1.59 -9.70 13.75
CA TRP A 69 -1.58 -11.16 13.64
C TRP A 69 -0.60 -11.82 14.63
N ARG A 70 0.54 -11.18 14.91
CA ARG A 70 1.52 -11.70 15.87
C ARG A 70 1.03 -11.61 17.32
N HIS A 71 0.39 -10.51 17.70
CA HIS A 71 -0.05 -10.28 19.08
C HIS A 71 -1.47 -10.79 19.38
N GLY A 72 -2.25 -11.12 18.36
CA GLY A 72 -3.64 -11.52 18.48
C GLY A 72 -4.59 -10.34 18.63
N LEU A 73 -5.86 -10.55 18.26
CA LEU A 73 -6.92 -9.53 18.31
C LEU A 73 -7.45 -9.25 19.73
N ALA A 74 -7.13 -10.13 20.70
CA ALA A 74 -7.70 -10.11 22.05
C ALA A 74 -6.84 -9.35 23.07
N ARG A 75 -6.24 -8.22 22.67
CA ARG A 75 -5.56 -7.33 23.63
C ARG A 75 -6.63 -6.65 24.49
N LYS A 76 -6.97 -7.26 25.64
CA LYS A 76 -7.63 -6.55 26.74
C LYS A 76 -6.58 -5.63 27.37
N GLU A 77 -6.98 -4.37 27.50
CA GLU A 77 -6.19 -3.25 28.03
C GLU A 77 -5.66 -3.53 29.44
#